data_AF-A0A943RHC4-F1
#
_entry.id   AF-A0A943RHC4-F1
#
_cell.length_a   1.000
_cell.length_b   1.000
_cell.length_c   1.000
_cell.angle_alpha   90.00
_cell.angle_beta   90.00
_cell.angle_gamma   90.00
#
_symmetry.space_group_name_H-M   'P 1'
#
loop_
_entity.id
_entity.type
_entity.pdbx_description
1 polymer ?
#
loop_
_entity_poly.entity_id
_entity_poly.type
_entity_poly.pdbx_seq_one_letter_code
_entity_poly.pdbx_strand_id
1 'polypeptide(L)'
;MTKKISIFLAALMVLTLFTAVAIAAVNGASCPECGGDVSVSYSSPYGYTFVGTVPCSNHDNKVDRKYRYYIDCYENCSGCGSSLTTTSTYYEIVCNHPDY
;
A
#
# COMPACT_ATOMS: atom_id res chain seq x y z
N MET A 1 -38.85 33.69 13.98
CA MET A 1 -38.66 32.77 12.83
C MET A 1 -37.22 32.26 12.67
N THR A 2 -36.28 32.62 13.55
CA THR A 2 -34.84 32.34 13.41
C THR A 2 -34.42 30.89 13.72
N LYS A 3 -35.19 30.15 14.53
CA LYS A 3 -34.88 28.75 14.89
C LYS A 3 -35.04 27.73 13.75
N LYS A 4 -35.93 28.00 12.77
CA LYS A 4 -36.19 27.05 11.66
C LYS A 4 -35.09 27.08 10.59
N ILE A 5 -34.44 28.23 10.40
CA ILE A 5 -33.34 28.41 9.44
C ILE A 5 -32.08 27.63 9.89
N SER A 6 -31.83 27.59 11.20
CA SER A 6 -30.67 26.88 11.78
C SER A 6 -30.73 25.37 11.58
N ILE A 7 -31.92 24.76 11.65
CA ILE A 7 -32.10 23.31 11.44
C ILE A 7 -31.90 22.94 9.97
N PHE A 8 -32.38 23.78 9.05
CA PHE A 8 -32.16 23.56 7.62
C PHE A 8 -30.69 23.64 7.24
N LEU A 9 -29.93 24.60 7.79
CA LEU A 9 -28.48 24.67 7.55
C LEU A 9 -27.75 23.44 8.11
N ALA A 10 -28.10 22.99 9.31
CA ALA A 10 -27.49 21.81 9.90
C ALA A 10 -27.78 20.54 9.08
N ALA A 11 -29.03 20.35 8.64
CA ALA A 11 -29.42 19.23 7.79
C ALA A 11 -28.70 19.26 6.43
N LEU A 12 -28.55 20.45 5.83
CA LEU A 12 -27.80 20.62 4.57
C LEU A 12 -26.32 20.26 4.75
N MET A 13 -25.68 20.74 5.82
CA MET A 13 -24.28 20.42 6.11
C MET A 13 -24.07 18.92 6.30
N VAL A 14 -24.97 18.26 7.05
CA VAL A 14 -24.93 16.81 7.26
C VAL A 14 -25.11 16.06 5.94
N LEU A 15 -26.05 16.49 5.08
CA LEU A 15 -26.23 15.89 3.76
C LEU A 15 -24.98 16.04 2.88
N THR A 16 -24.36 17.22 2.88
CA THR A 16 -23.14 17.48 2.08
C THR A 16 -21.94 16.65 2.54
N LEU A 17 -21.84 16.38 3.85
CA LEU A 17 -20.82 15.50 4.42
C LEU A 17 -20.99 14.05 3.93
N PHE A 18 -22.22 13.53 3.96
CA PHE A 18 -22.50 12.18 3.47
C PHE A 18 -22.26 12.04 1.96
N THR A 19 -22.62 13.06 1.16
CA THR A 19 -22.32 13.04 -0.28
C THR A 19 -20.83 13.10 -0.58
N ALA A 20 -20.04 13.88 0.19
CA ALA A 20 -18.59 13.95 0.00
C ALA A 20 -17.89 12.61 0.31
N VAL A 21 -18.33 11.92 1.37
CA VAL A 21 -17.82 10.59 1.73
C VAL A 21 -18.19 9.54 0.69
N ALA A 22 -19.40 9.60 0.13
CA ALA A 22 -19.83 8.69 -0.93
C ALA A 22 -19.00 8.87 -2.21
N ILE A 23 -18.72 10.11 -2.64
CA ILE A 23 -17.89 10.39 -3.82
C ILE A 23 -16.44 9.91 -3.58
N ALA A 24 -15.91 10.12 -2.38
CA ALA A 24 -14.56 9.66 -2.02
C ALA A 24 -14.45 8.11 -1.97
N ALA A 25 -15.49 7.41 -1.55
CA ALA A 25 -15.53 5.95 -1.53
C ALA A 25 -15.76 5.32 -2.91
N VAL A 26 -16.42 6.02 -3.84
CA VAL A 26 -16.65 5.58 -5.22
C VAL A 26 -15.46 5.92 -6.13
N ASN A 27 -14.62 6.88 -5.76
CA ASN A 27 -13.28 7.03 -6.31
C ASN A 27 -12.36 5.91 -5.80
N GLY A 28 -12.71 4.65 -6.09
CA GLY A 28 -11.70 3.61 -6.23
C GLY A 28 -10.62 4.15 -7.16
N ALA A 29 -9.35 3.93 -6.83
CA ALA A 29 -8.20 4.51 -7.52
C ALA A 29 -8.42 4.48 -9.05
N SER A 30 -8.73 5.64 -9.62
CA SER A 30 -9.01 5.79 -11.04
C SER A 30 -7.73 6.24 -11.73
N CYS A 31 -7.42 5.67 -12.89
CA CYS A 31 -6.24 6.03 -13.65
C CYS A 31 -6.25 7.52 -13.99
N PRO A 32 -5.24 8.31 -13.56
CA PRO A 32 -5.24 9.76 -13.77
C PRO A 32 -5.22 10.17 -15.24
N GLU A 33 -4.73 9.29 -16.13
CA GLU A 33 -4.64 9.56 -17.56
C GLU A 33 -5.95 9.27 -18.33
N CYS A 34 -6.79 8.36 -17.85
CA CYS A 34 -7.96 7.91 -18.62
C CYS A 34 -9.23 7.63 -17.80
N GLY A 35 -9.21 7.84 -16.49
CA GLY A 35 -10.35 7.62 -15.60
C GLY A 35 -10.80 6.16 -15.48
N GLY A 36 -10.08 5.22 -16.10
CA GLY A 36 -10.39 3.78 -16.06
C GLY A 36 -9.94 3.12 -14.76
N ASP A 37 -10.34 1.87 -14.58
CA ASP A 37 -10.00 1.08 -13.39
C ASP A 37 -8.48 0.83 -13.30
N VAL A 38 -7.93 0.98 -12.09
CA VAL A 38 -6.56 0.57 -11.76
C VAL A 38 -6.57 -0.88 -11.30
N SER A 39 -5.72 -1.71 -11.90
CA SER A 39 -5.40 -3.05 -11.41
C SER A 39 -3.97 -3.09 -10.88
N VAL A 40 -3.78 -3.68 -9.70
CA VAL A 40 -2.46 -3.77 -9.04
C VAL A 40 -1.99 -5.21 -9.04
N SER A 41 -0.76 -5.46 -9.49
CA SER A 41 -0.11 -6.76 -9.40
C SER A 41 1.32 -6.65 -8.87
N TYR A 42 1.84 -7.73 -8.30
CA TYR A 42 3.17 -7.79 -7.70
C TYR A 42 4.03 -8.85 -8.38
N SER A 43 5.31 -8.57 -8.60
CA SER A 43 6.27 -9.59 -9.04
C SER A 43 6.64 -10.56 -7.92
N SER A 44 7.22 -11.70 -8.28
CA SER A 44 7.94 -12.53 -7.30
C SER A 44 9.22 -11.82 -6.85
N PRO A 45 9.64 -11.95 -5.58
CA PRO A 45 10.89 -11.35 -5.11
C PRO A 45 12.08 -11.74 -5.99
N TYR A 46 12.89 -10.77 -6.40
CA TYR A 46 14.05 -10.97 -7.26
C TYR A 46 15.26 -10.16 -6.80
N GLY A 47 16.44 -10.50 -7.33
CA GLY A 47 17.70 -9.86 -6.96
C GLY A 47 18.05 -10.06 -5.49
N TYR A 48 18.71 -11.17 -5.15
CA TYR A 48 19.14 -11.43 -3.78
C TYR A 48 20.51 -10.80 -3.51
N THR A 49 20.63 -9.99 -2.46
CA THR A 49 21.92 -9.44 -2.03
C THR A 49 22.07 -9.55 -0.52
N PHE A 50 23.20 -10.06 -0.08
CA PHE A 50 23.55 -10.07 1.34
C PHE A 50 23.84 -8.64 1.80
N VAL A 51 23.14 -8.18 2.84
CA VAL A 51 23.27 -6.80 3.35
C VAL A 51 23.87 -6.73 4.75
N GLY A 52 23.98 -7.85 5.45
CA GLY A 52 24.65 -7.91 6.74
C GLY A 52 24.10 -8.99 7.64
N THR A 53 24.45 -8.89 8.91
CA THR A 53 24.03 -9.82 9.96
C THR A 53 23.20 -9.11 11.01
N VAL A 54 22.25 -9.83 11.61
CA VAL A 54 21.47 -9.34 12.75
C VAL A 54 21.70 -10.24 13.97
N PRO A 55 21.71 -9.69 15.21
CA PRO A 55 21.84 -10.52 16.40
C PRO A 55 20.66 -11.49 16.51
N CYS A 56 20.95 -12.78 16.69
CA CYS A 56 19.93 -13.77 16.98
C CYS A 56 19.57 -13.70 18.47
N SER A 57 18.28 -13.57 18.79
CA SER A 57 17.80 -13.44 20.18
C SER A 57 17.82 -14.76 20.95
N ASN A 58 17.89 -15.89 20.23
CA ASN A 58 17.68 -17.23 20.79
C ASN A 58 18.97 -17.94 21.20
N HIS A 59 20.16 -17.39 20.91
CA HIS A 59 21.44 -18.03 21.23
C HIS A 59 22.55 -17.03 21.51
N ASP A 60 23.33 -17.28 22.56
CA ASP A 60 24.29 -16.33 23.18
C ASP A 60 25.45 -15.84 22.31
N ASN A 61 25.62 -16.32 21.08
CA ASN A 61 26.74 -15.91 20.19
C ASN A 61 26.43 -16.05 18.69
N LYS A 62 25.16 -16.11 18.28
CA LYS A 62 24.80 -16.39 16.88
C LYS A 62 24.23 -15.15 16.18
N VAL A 63 24.56 -15.01 14.90
CA VAL A 63 24.05 -13.95 14.03
C VAL A 63 23.30 -14.55 12.86
N ASP A 64 22.16 -13.97 12.51
CA ASP A 64 21.39 -14.38 11.34
C ASP A 64 21.77 -13.56 10.12
N ARG A 65 21.65 -14.17 8.94
CA ARG A 65 21.97 -13.49 7.69
C ARG A 65 20.77 -12.69 7.22
N LYS A 66 20.98 -11.39 6.99
CA LYS A 66 19.99 -10.50 6.43
C LYS A 66 20.24 -10.33 4.94
N TYR A 67 19.21 -10.59 4.16
CA TYR A 67 19.19 -10.42 2.72
C TYR A 67 18.23 -9.31 2.33
N ARG A 68 18.54 -8.67 1.21
CA ARG A 68 17.68 -7.72 0.52
C ARG A 68 17.19 -8.34 -0.77
N TYR A 69 15.92 -8.14 -1.05
CA TYR A 69 15.23 -8.50 -2.28
C TYR A 69 14.49 -7.28 -2.82
N TYR A 70 14.19 -7.32 -4.12
CA TYR A 70 13.36 -6.35 -4.81
C TYR A 70 12.03 -6.99 -5.19
N ILE A 71 10.97 -6.19 -5.11
CA ILE A 71 9.64 -6.55 -5.57
C ILE A 71 9.10 -5.38 -6.39
N ASP A 72 8.57 -5.69 -7.56
CA ASP A 72 7.94 -4.68 -8.41
C ASP A 72 6.45 -4.71 -8.19
N CYS A 73 5.86 -3.53 -8.06
CA CYS A 73 4.43 -3.29 -8.10
C CYS A 73 4.08 -2.71 -9.46
N TYR A 74 3.17 -3.36 -10.17
CA TYR A 74 2.65 -2.90 -11.45
C TYR A 74 1.23 -2.39 -11.25
N GLU A 75 1.02 -1.10 -11.52
CA GLU A 75 -0.30 -0.48 -11.56
C GLU A 75 -0.70 -0.33 -13.02
N ASN A 76 -1.65 -1.14 -13.48
CA ASN A 76 -2.07 -1.19 -14.87
C ASN A 76 -3.44 -0.54 -15.04
N CYS A 77 -3.52 0.38 -16.00
CA CYS A 77 -4.72 1.10 -16.38
C CYS A 77 -5.43 0.42 -17.55
N SER A 78 -6.59 -0.18 -17.28
CA SER A 78 -7.37 -0.94 -18.28
C SER A 78 -7.86 -0.08 -19.45
N GLY A 79 -8.11 1.21 -19.21
CA GLY A 79 -8.68 2.13 -20.21
C GLY A 79 -7.69 2.80 -21.17
N CYS A 80 -6.41 2.87 -20.82
CA CYS A 80 -5.39 3.60 -21.60
C CYS A 80 -4.10 2.82 -21.86
N GLY A 81 -3.93 1.63 -21.27
CA GLY A 81 -2.74 0.81 -21.46
C GLY A 81 -1.48 1.36 -20.76
N SER A 82 -1.60 2.46 -20.02
CA SER A 82 -0.54 3.00 -19.18
C SER A 82 -0.26 2.04 -18.03
N SER A 83 1.02 1.81 -17.76
CA SER A 83 1.48 1.04 -16.60
C SER A 83 2.53 1.83 -15.84
N LEU A 84 2.33 1.95 -14.53
CA LEU A 84 3.36 2.46 -13.63
C LEU A 84 4.01 1.26 -12.95
N THR A 85 5.35 1.23 -12.95
CA THR A 85 6.12 0.25 -12.20
C THR A 85 6.83 0.94 -11.06
N THR A 86 6.56 0.50 -9.84
CA THR A 86 7.27 0.97 -8.64
C THR A 86 8.03 -0.19 -8.02
N THR A 87 9.35 -0.06 -7.91
CA THR A 87 10.20 -1.06 -7.26
C THR A 87 10.32 -0.76 -5.77
N SER A 88 9.95 -1.73 -4.95
CA SER A 88 10.11 -1.70 -3.49
C SER A 88 11.20 -2.67 -3.04
N THR A 89 11.75 -2.41 -1.86
CA THR A 89 12.78 -3.25 -1.24
C THR A 89 12.19 -4.04 -0.07
N TYR A 90 12.40 -5.34 -0.07
CA TYR A 90 12.03 -6.27 1.02
C TYR A 90 13.29 -6.84 1.68
N TYR A 91 13.22 -7.11 2.98
CA TYR A 91 14.32 -7.72 3.73
C TYR A 91 13.88 -9.04 4.35
N GLU A 92 14.69 -10.07 4.17
CA GLU A 92 14.50 -11.39 4.78
C GLU A 92 15.65 -11.67 5.74
N ILE A 93 15.33 -12.25 6.90
CA ILE A 93 16.31 -12.73 7.86
C ILE A 93 16.25 -14.26 7.82
N VAL A 94 17.31 -14.88 7.35
CA VAL A 94 17.40 -16.34 7.30
C VAL A 94 18.12 -16.82 8.55
N CYS A 95 17.38 -17.54 9.38
CA CYS A 95 17.90 -18.25 10.55
C CYS A 95 18.72 -19.44 10.07
N ASN A 96 20.05 -19.31 10.05
CA ASN A 96 20.95 -20.36 9.58
C ASN A 96 21.49 -21.24 10.71
N HIS A 97 20.86 -21.23 11.87
CA HIS A 97 21.29 -21.99 13.03
C HIS A 97 20.49 -23.28 13.17
N PRO A 98 21.14 -24.45 13.32
CA PRO A 98 20.46 -25.69 13.67
C PRO A 98 19.84 -25.58 15.06
N ASP A 99 18.59 -26.04 15.18
CA ASP A 99 17.87 -26.21 16.44
C ASP A 99 18.59 -27.29 17.26
N TYR A 100 19.45 -26.88 18.21
CA TYR A 100 20.08 -27.78 19.18
C TYR A 100 19.60 -27.45 20.58
#